data_AF-A0A7V5LGI2-F1
#
_entry.id   AF-A0A7V5LGI2-F1
#
_cell.length_a   1.000
_cell.length_b   1.000
_cell.length_c   1.000
_cell.angle_alpha   90.00
_cell.angle_beta   90.00
_cell.angle_gamma   90.00
#
_symmetry.space_group_name_H-M   'P 1'
#
loop_
_entity.id
_entity.type
_entity.pdbx_description
1 polymer ?
#
loop_
_entity_poly.entity_id
_entity_poly.type
_entity_poly.pdbx_seq_one_letter_code
_entity_poly.pdbx_strand_id
1 'polypeptide(L)' 'MEIKKSTSLDIYDYEIYVRRRGDNDYASYCPQLNLMINGTEHEQVVQLMRQAIEKHIENLKKQSAQ' A
#
# COMPACT_ATOMS: atom_id res chain seq x y z
N MET A 1 -0.51 18.62 10.26
CA MET A 1 -1.66 18.01 9.55
C MET A 1 -1.58 16.52 9.76
N GLU A 2 -2.64 15.92 10.30
CA GLU A 2 -2.69 14.47 10.46
C GLU A 2 -2.96 13.83 9.10
N ILE A 3 -2.14 12.86 8.71
CA ILE A 3 -2.31 12.18 7.42
C ILE A 3 -3.41 11.14 7.59
N LYS A 4 -4.61 11.45 7.11
CA LYS A 4 -5.76 10.56 7.21
C LYS A 4 -5.63 9.43 6.18
N LYS A 5 -5.55 8.19 6.66
CA LYS A 5 -5.58 6.99 5.81
C LYS A 5 -6.98 6.77 5.26
N SER A 6 -7.07 6.23 4.04
CA SER A 6 -8.33 5.79 3.45
C SER A 6 -9.00 4.73 4.33
N THR A 7 -10.33 4.79 4.39
CA THR A 7 -11.17 3.80 5.07
C THR A 7 -11.97 2.95 4.08
N SER A 8 -11.65 3.02 2.77
CA SER A 8 -12.32 2.19 1.78
C SER A 8 -12.03 0.71 2.02
N LEU A 9 -13.05 -0.12 1.83
CA LEU A 9 -12.95 -1.57 1.89
C LEU A 9 -12.78 -2.21 0.50
N ASP A 10 -12.84 -1.41 -0.56
CA ASP A 10 -12.57 -1.84 -1.93
C ASP A 10 -11.08 -1.69 -2.22
N ILE A 11 -10.46 -2.76 -2.71
CA ILE A 11 -9.04 -2.78 -3.07
C ILE A 11 -8.73 -1.88 -4.27
N TYR A 12 -9.71 -1.66 -5.16
CA TYR A 12 -9.52 -0.85 -6.36
C TYR A 12 -9.48 0.66 -6.08
N ASP A 13 -9.86 1.09 -4.88
CA ASP A 13 -9.72 2.48 -4.44
C ASP A 13 -8.29 2.85 -4.03
N TYR A 14 -7.40 1.87 -3.95
CA TYR A 14 -6.01 2.05 -3.55
C TYR A 14 -5.09 2.02 -4.78
N GLU A 15 -4.22 3.03 -4.87
CA GLU A 15 -3.24 3.12 -5.93
C GLU A 15 -1.88 2.60 -5.48
N ILE A 16 -1.15 1.97 -6.40
CA ILE A 16 0.22 1.52 -6.19
C ILE A 16 1.11 2.17 -7.24
N TYR A 17 1.85 3.18 -6.82
CA TYR A 17 2.84 3.86 -7.66
C TYR A 17 4.19 3.18 -7.50
N VAL A 18 4.74 2.62 -8.57
CA VAL A 18 6.08 2.00 -8.53
C VAL A 18 7.10 2.91 -9.20
N ARG A 19 8.20 3.17 -8.51
CA ARG A 19 9.35 3.92 -9.01
C ARG A 19 10.60 3.05 -8.98
N ARG A 20 11.31 3.01 -10.11
CA ARG A 20 12.70 2.53 -10.16
C ARG A 20 13.64 3.68 -9.75
N ARG A 21 14.54 3.43 -8.80
CA ARG A 21 15.50 4.42 -8.27
C ARG A 21 16.93 4.17 -8.73
N GLY A 22 17.23 2.97 -9.20
CA GLY A 22 18.53 2.56 -9.75
C GLY A 22 18.43 1.20 -10.42
N ASP A 23 19.54 0.50 -10.60
CA ASP A 23 19.54 -0.76 -11.34
C ASP A 23 18.72 -1.85 -10.65
N ASN A 24 18.89 -2.01 -9.34
CA ASN A 24 18.18 -2.99 -8.48
C ASN A 24 17.55 -2.31 -7.26
N ASP A 25 17.02 -1.09 -7.43
CA ASP A 25 16.33 -0.36 -6.37
C ASP A 25 14.95 0.08 -6.87
N TYR A 26 13.92 -0.44 -6.20
CA TYR A 26 12.53 -0.19 -6.49
C TYR A 26 11.82 0.31 -5.24
N ALA A 27 10.84 1.17 -5.43
CA ALA A 27 9.95 1.59 -4.37
C ALA A 27 8.51 1.60 -4.86
N SER A 28 7.58 1.15 -4.02
CA SER A 28 6.15 1.32 -4.21
C SER A 28 5.60 2.33 -3.20
N TYR A 29 4.64 3.15 -3.62
CA TYR A 29 3.96 4.14 -2.79
C TYR A 29 2.45 4.04 -2.96
N CYS A 30 1.73 4.06 -1.85
CA CYS A 30 0.28 4.13 -1.81
C CYS A 30 -0.12 5.44 -1.08
N PRO A 31 -0.64 6.46 -1.80
CA PRO A 31 -1.01 7.74 -1.20
C PRO A 31 -2.16 7.61 -0.20
N GLN A 32 -3.12 6.73 -0.47
CA GLN A 32 -4.28 6.45 0.38
C GLN A 32 -3.87 5.94 1.77
N LEU A 33 -2.75 5.21 1.86
CA LEU A 33 -2.19 4.73 3.13
C LEU A 33 -1.06 5.61 3.65
N ASN A 34 -0.61 6.57 2.84
CA ASN A 34 0.66 7.27 2.96
C ASN A 34 1.80 6.32 3.35
N LEU A 35 1.92 5.23 2.59
CA LEU A 35 2.86 4.15 2.84
C LEU A 35 3.81 4.03 1.66
N MET A 36 5.10 3.96 1.96
CA MET A 36 6.15 3.67 1.00
C MET A 36 6.88 2.39 1.38
N ILE A 37 7.09 1.50 0.43
CA ILE A 37 7.86 0.26 0.60
C ILE A 37 9.01 0.30 -0.40
N ASN A 38 10.22 0.01 0.04
CA ASN A 38 11.39 -0.13 -0.83
C ASN A 38 11.78 -1.60 -0.95
N GLY A 39 12.41 -1.98 -2.05
CA GLY A 39 12.86 -3.34 -2.32
C GLY A 39 13.81 -3.38 -3.51
N THR A 40 14.29 -4.57 -3.84
CA THR A 40 15.30 -4.73 -4.91
C THR A 40 14.71 -5.16 -6.25
N GLU A 41 13.45 -5.57 -6.24
CA GLU A 41 12.74 -6.09 -7.42
C GLU A 41 11.39 -5.41 -7.59
N HIS A 42 10.99 -5.19 -8.84
CA HIS A 42 9.72 -4.55 -9.19
C HIS A 42 8.52 -5.33 -8.64
N GLU A 43 8.46 -6.64 -8.91
CA GLU A 43 7.33 -7.48 -8.50
C GLU A 43 7.24 -7.57 -6.97
N GLN A 44 8.39 -7.68 -6.29
CA GLN A 44 8.45 -7.71 -4.83
C GLN A 44 7.77 -6.49 -4.20
N VAL A 45 8.11 -5.28 -4.64
CA VAL A 45 7.54 -4.06 -4.04
C VAL A 45 6.05 -3.90 -4.35
N VAL A 46 5.58 -4.42 -5.49
CA VAL A 46 4.14 -4.46 -5.83
C VAL A 46 3.39 -5.42 -4.93
N GLN A 47 3.90 -6.66 -4.77
CA GLN A 47 3.28 -7.69 -3.94
C GLN A 47 3.21 -7.25 -2.48
N LEU A 48 4.31 -6.70 -1.94
CA LEU A 48 4.34 -6.18 -0.58
C LEU A 48 3.33 -5.06 -0.35
N MET A 49 3.14 -4.16 -1.32
CA MET A 49 2.14 -3.10 -1.20
C MET A 49 0.72 -3.64 -1.28
N ARG A 50 0.44 -4.61 -2.16
CA ARG A 50 -0.87 -5.28 -2.22
C ARG A 50 -1.22 -5.94 -0.89
N GLN A 51 -0.29 -6.69 -0.30
CA GLN A 51 -0.48 -7.31 1.02
C GLN A 51 -0.73 -6.27 2.13
N ALA A 52 -0.04 -5.12 2.07
CA ALA A 52 -0.26 -4.04 3.03
C ALA A 52 -1.67 -3.43 2.92
N ILE A 53 -2.17 -3.25 1.69
CA ILE A 53 -3.54 -2.78 1.41
C ILE A 53 -4.57 -3.80 1.89
N GLU A 54 -4.39 -5.08 1.55
CA GLU A 54 -5.30 -6.16 1.99
C GLU A 54 -5.39 -6.25 3.50
N LYS A 55 -4.24 -6.21 4.20
CA LYS A 55 -4.19 -6.21 5.66
C LYS A 55 -4.87 -4.98 6.26
N HIS A 56 -4.72 -3.82 5.64
CA HIS A 56 -5.40 -2.59 6.08
C HIS A 56 -6.93 -2.73 5.94
N ILE A 57 -7.42 -3.20 4.80
CA ILE A 57 -8.84 -3.48 4.56
C ILE A 57 -9.37 -4.51 5.57
N GLU A 58 -8.63 -5.58 5.84
CA GLU A 58 -9.02 -6.60 6.81
C GLU A 58 -9.17 -6.00 8.23
N ASN A 59 -8.25 -5.13 8.63
CA ASN A 59 -8.34 -4.43 9.92
C ASN A 59 -9.56 -3.51 9.98
N LEU A 60 -9.87 -2.78 8.92
CA LEU A 60 -11.08 -1.94 8.84
C LEU A 60 -12.36 -2.78 8.94
N LYS A 61 -12.41 -3.94 8.28
CA LYS A 61 -13.53 -4.88 8.38
C LYS A 61 -13.72 -5.38 9.81
N LYS A 62 -12.64 -5.72 10.51
CA LYS A 62 -12.68 -6.14 11.91
C LYS A 62 -13.18 -5.03 12.84
N GLN A 63 -12.75 -3.79 12.61
CA GLN A 63 -13.20 -2.63 13.38
C GLN A 63 -14.67 -2.28 13.15
N SER A 64 -15.20 -2.55 11.95
CA SER A 64 -16.61 -2.28 11.60
C SER A 64 -17.57 -3.36 12.09
N ALA A 65 -17.05 -4.54 12.45
CA ALA A 65 -17.83 -5.68 12.92
C ALA A 65 -17.90 -5.77 14.47
N GLN A 66 -17.27 -4.83 15.18
CA GLN A 66 -17.36 -4.64 16.64
C GLN A 66 -18.28 -3.47 16.95
#